data_AF-A0A1I7KUA5-F1
#
_entry.id   AF-A0A1I7KUA5-F1
#
_cell.length_a   1.000
_cell.length_b   1.000
_cell.length_c   1.000
_cell.angle_alpha   90.00
_cell.angle_beta   90.00
_cell.angle_gamma   90.00
#
_symmetry.space_group_name_H-M   'P 1'
#
loop_
_entity.id
_entity.type
_entity.pdbx_description
1 polymer ?
#
loop_
_entity_poly.entity_id
_entity_poly.type
_entity_poly.pdbx_seq_one_letter_code
_entity_poly.pdbx_strand_id
1 'polypeptide(L)' 'MAQPDPTSVETLGLSDLRVLVGTLIEQTQRLTAENRALRDEIARLKGLPPRPPTRQTPSGMEKATGAAKIPG' A
#
# COMPACT_ATOMS: atom_id res chain seq x y z
N MET A 1 12.78 -9.92 9.83
CA MET A 1 12.95 -8.45 9.87
C MET A 1 12.29 -7.97 11.16
N ALA A 2 13.01 -7.21 11.99
CA ALA A 2 12.41 -6.62 13.18
C ALA A 2 11.34 -5.62 12.75
N GLN A 3 10.12 -5.77 13.30
CA GLN A 3 9.02 -4.86 13.02
C GLN A 3 9.31 -3.55 13.79
N PRO A 4 9.21 -2.37 13.15
CA PRO A 4 9.46 -1.11 13.83
C PRO A 4 8.49 -0.95 15.00
N ASP A 5 9.00 -0.48 16.14
CA ASP A 5 8.21 -0.22 17.33
C ASP A 5 7.23 0.94 17.05
N PRO A 6 5.90 0.72 17.15
CA PRO A 6 4.90 1.75 16.87
C PRO A 6 4.96 2.92 17.86
N THR A 7 5.57 2.78 19.03
CA THR A 7 5.71 3.89 20.00
C THR A 7 6.76 4.91 19.55
N SER A 8 7.68 4.53 18.66
CA SER A 8 8.75 5.42 18.17
C SER A 8 8.23 6.55 17.29
N VAL A 9 7.05 6.41 16.66
CA VAL A 9 6.49 7.48 15.82
C VAL A 9 5.76 8.56 16.62
N GLU A 10 5.32 8.24 17.85
CA GLU A 10 4.55 9.15 18.70
C GLU A 10 5.40 10.30 19.26
N THR A 11 6.72 10.13 19.28
CA THR A 11 7.67 11.12 19.82
C THR A 11 8.35 11.96 18.74
N LEU A 12 8.07 11.70 17.45
CA LEU A 12 8.69 12.42 16.33
C LEU A 12 8.13 13.84 16.18
N GLY A 13 9.02 14.78 15.88
CA GLY A 13 8.61 16.11 15.43
C GLY A 13 7.95 16.07 14.05
N LEU A 14 7.17 17.10 13.70
CA LEU A 14 6.47 17.19 12.42
C LEU A 14 7.39 17.05 11.20
N SER A 15 8.59 17.63 11.26
CA SER A 15 9.57 17.54 10.17
C SER A 15 10.06 16.11 9.97
N ASP A 16 10.38 15.41 11.05
CA ASP A 16 10.85 14.01 11.00
C ASP A 16 9.73 13.08 10.54
N LEU A 17 8.50 13.33 10.98
CA LEU A 17 7.32 12.60 10.52
C LEU A 17 7.11 12.76 9.00
N ARG A 18 7.30 13.96 8.44
CA ARG A 18 7.20 14.20 6.99
C ARG A 18 8.27 13.42 6.21
N VAL A 19 9.50 13.38 6.71
CA VAL A 19 10.60 12.61 6.10
C VAL A 19 10.30 11.11 6.16
N LEU A 20 9.85 10.62 7.32
CA LEU A 20 9.47 9.23 7.51
C LEU A 20 8.35 8.81 6.56
N VAL A 21 7.29 9.62 6.47
CA VAL A 21 6.17 9.36 5.55
C VAL A 21 6.63 9.35 4.09
N GLY A 22 7.48 10.30 3.67
CA GLY A 22 8.07 10.31 2.34
C GLY A 22 8.82 9.02 2.03
N THR A 23 9.66 8.58 2.97
CA THR A 23 10.44 7.33 2.85
C THR A 23 9.54 6.10 2.77
N LEU A 24 8.50 6.02 3.61
CA LEU A 24 7.55 4.90 3.60
C LEU A 24 6.75 4.83 2.31
N ILE A 25 6.38 5.98 1.72
CA ILE A 25 5.71 6.03 0.42
C ILE A 25 6.60 5.43 -0.67
N GLU A 26 7.86 5.85 -0.75
CA GLU A 26 8.82 5.32 -1.73
C GLU A 26 9.04 3.81 -1.56
N GLN A 27 9.24 3.36 -0.33
CA GLN A 27 9.40 1.93 -0.01
C GLN A 27 8.15 1.13 -0.39
N THR A 28 6.95 1.64 -0.07
CA THR A 28 5.69 0.98 -0.38
C THR A 28 5.48 0.86 -1.89
N GLN A 29 5.80 1.90 -2.66
CA GLN A 29 5.71 1.87 -4.13
C GLN A 29 6.66 0.82 -4.71
N ARG A 30 7.92 0.82 -4.26
CA ARG A 30 8.93 -0.15 -4.69
C ARG A 30 8.49 -1.59 -4.37
N LEU A 31 8.11 -1.85 -3.13
CA LEU A 31 7.68 -3.19 -2.69
C LEU A 31 6.42 -3.65 -3.43
N THR A 32 5.48 -2.74 -3.70
CA THR A 32 4.28 -3.06 -4.48
C THR A 32 4.63 -3.47 -5.91
N ALA A 33 5.56 -2.77 -6.56
CA ALA A 33 6.04 -3.10 -7.90
C ALA A 33 6.79 -4.44 -7.92
N GLU A 34 7.71 -4.66 -6.97
CA GLU A 34 8.45 -5.92 -6.83
C GLU A 34 7.50 -7.10 -6.55
N ASN A 35 6.56 -6.94 -5.62
CA ASN A 35 5.60 -7.99 -5.30
C ASN A 35 4.69 -8.32 -6.50
N ARG A 36 4.33 -7.31 -7.32
CA ARG A 36 3.59 -7.53 -8.56
C ARG A 36 4.40 -8.36 -9.55
N ALA A 37 5.66 -7.97 -9.81
CA ALA A 37 6.54 -8.71 -10.72
C ALA A 37 6.74 -10.16 -10.27
N LEU A 38 6.95 -10.39 -8.98
CA LEU A 38 7.09 -11.74 -8.41
C LEU A 38 5.81 -12.56 -8.56
N ARG A 39 4.63 -11.97 -8.34
CA ARG A 39 3.36 -12.66 -8.52
C ARG A 39 3.09 -13.01 -9.97
N ASP A 40 3.47 -12.14 -10.90
CA ASP A 40 3.35 -12.39 -12.34
C ASP A 40 4.29 -13.53 -12.76
N GLU A 41 5.52 -13.57 -12.24
CA GLU A 41 6.45 -14.67 -12.49
C GLU A 41 5.95 -15.99 -11.90
N ILE A 42 5.39 -15.98 -10.68
CA ILE A 42 4.75 -17.17 -10.09
C ILE A 42 3.59 -17.66 -10.96
N ALA A 43 2.76 -16.75 -11.50
CA ALA A 43 1.66 -17.12 -12.38
C ALA A 43 2.17 -17.78 -13.67
N ARG A 44 3.20 -17.19 -14.29
CA ARG A 44 3.86 -17.75 -15.48
C ARG A 44 4.39 -19.17 -15.21
N LEU A 45 5.10 -19.36 -14.10
CA LEU A 45 5.66 -20.65 -13.71
C LEU A 45 4.58 -21.70 -13.44
N LYS A 46 3.41 -21.28 -12.95
CA LYS A 46 2.27 -22.17 -12.67
C LYS A 46 1.35 -22.38 -13.88
N GLY A 47 1.65 -21.79 -15.04
CA GLY A 47 0.77 -21.84 -16.21
C GLY A 47 -0.59 -21.16 -15.98
N LEU A 48 -0.66 -20.24 -15.02
CA LEU A 48 -1.86 -19.46 -14.74
C LEU A 48 -1.99 -18.31 -15.76
N PRO A 49 -3.22 -17.88 -16.11
CA PRO A 49 -3.41 -16.73 -16.97
C PRO A 49 -2.77 -15.47 -16.37
N PRO A 50 -2.25 -14.55 -17.21
CA PRO A 50 -1.63 -13.32 -16.74
C PRO A 50 -2.63 -12.52 -15.91
N ARG A 51 -2.15 -11.93 -14.81
CA ARG A 51 -3.00 -11.09 -13.97
C ARG A 51 -3.56 -9.93 -14.80
N PRO A 52 -4.86 -9.60 -14.66
CA PRO A 52 -5.41 -8.39 -15.26
C PRO A 52 -4.58 -7.19 -14.80
N PRO A 53 -4.32 -6.20 -15.67
CA PRO A 53 -3.79 -4.94 -15.20
C PRO A 53 -4.70 -4.42 -14.10
N THR A 54 -4.12 -3.88 -13.03
CA THR A 54 -4.86 -3.24 -11.94
C THR A 54 -5.68 -2.10 -12.51
N ARG A 55 -6.88 -2.42 -12.99
CA ARG A 55 -7.92 -1.45 -13.27
C ARG A 55 -8.14 -0.80 -11.90
N GLN A 56 -8.07 0.53 -11.84
CA GLN A 56 -8.41 1.35 -10.66
C GLN A 56 -9.91 1.20 -10.34
N THR A 57 -10.39 -0.04 -10.30
CA THR A 57 -11.73 -0.38 -9.87
C THR A 57 -11.72 -0.09 -8.39
N PRO A 58 -12.59 0.82 -7.93
CA PRO A 58 -12.73 1.06 -6.52
C PRO A 58 -12.98 -0.27 -5.82
N SER A 59 -12.07 -0.69 -4.95
CA SER A 59 -12.28 -1.81 -4.04
C SER A 59 -13.60 -1.58 -3.30
N GLY A 60 -14.37 -2.63 -3.03
CA GLY A 60 -15.66 -2.49 -2.32
C GLY A 60 -15.56 -1.74 -0.99
N MET A 61 -14.36 -1.64 -0.40
CA MET A 61 -14.08 -0.84 0.80
C MET A 61 -14.23 0.67 0.61
N GLU A 62 -13.88 1.23 -0.54
CA GLU A 62 -14.00 2.69 -0.76
C GLU A 62 -15.43 3.12 -1.12
N LYS A 63 -16.29 2.17 -1.54
CA LYS A 63 -17.74 2.40 -1.62
C LYS A 63 -18.41 2.48 -0.26
N ALA A 64 -17.89 1.79 0.76
CA ALA A 64 -18.46 1.79 2.10
C ALA A 64 -18.13 3.09 2.88
N THR A 65 -17.01 3.74 2.57
CA THR A 65 -16.56 4.97 3.26
C THR A 65 -17.08 6.27 2.62
N GLY A 66 -17.64 6.23 1.40
CA GLY A 66 -18.24 7.39 0.74
C GLY A 66 -19.65 7.79 1.22
N ALA A 67 -20.29 6.97 2.05
CA ALA A 67 -21.67 7.20 2.52
C ALA A 67 -21.77 7.93 3.87
N ALA A 68 -20.67 8.12 4.59
CA ALA A 68 -20.63 8.94 5.80
C ALA A 68 -20.48 10.43 5.43
N LYS A 69 -21.46 10.95 4.68
CA LYS A 69 -21.70 12.39 4.59
C LYS A 69 -22.13 12.83 5.99
N ILE A 70 -21.24 13.51 6.72
CA ILE A 70 -21.60 14.24 7.95
C ILE A 70 -22.65 15.28 7.56
N PRO A 71 -23.89 15.22 8.06
CA PRO A 71 -24.79 16.36 8.03
C PRO A 71 -24.56 17.21 9.29
N GLY A 72 -24.35 18.52 9.07
CA GLY A 72 -24.63 19.65 9.97
C GLY A 72 -24.38 19.48 11.47
#